data_AF-A0A3G1A589-F1
#
_entry.id   AF-A0A3G1A589-F1
#
_cell.length_a   1.000
_cell.length_b   1.000
_cell.length_c   1.000
_cell.angle_alpha   90.00
_cell.angle_beta   90.00
_cell.angle_gamma   90.00
#
_symmetry.space_group_name_H-M   'P 1'
#
loop_
_entity.id
_entity.type
_entity.pdbx_description
1 polymer ?
#
loop_
_entity_poly.entity_id
_entity_poly.type
_entity_poly.pdbx_seq_one_letter_code
_entity_poly.pdbx_strand_id
1 'polypeptide(L)'
;MSHIHEEKQKLLDHLVSVVEELLKNTKSAQISIKLRTLLRYAYVSYVKKTSDINVIRGLVPRVRPPAWLTNQYYYREIEMLLRNRFNAKIENRRQFRYVVFNKQQVSRR
;
A
#
# COMPACT_ATOMS: atom_id res chain seq x y z
N MET A 1 -9.70 -8.22 -21.75
CA MET A 1 -9.48 -7.13 -20.76
C MET A 1 -8.16 -6.44 -21.09
N SER A 2 -7.98 -5.15 -20.79
CA SER A 2 -6.71 -4.47 -21.12
C SER A 2 -5.57 -4.93 -20.20
N HIS A 3 -4.37 -5.14 -20.75
CA HIS A 3 -3.17 -5.56 -20.00
C HIS A 3 -2.91 -4.67 -18.76
N ILE A 4 -3.17 -3.37 -18.88
CA ILE A 4 -3.03 -2.40 -17.78
C ILE A 4 -3.96 -2.72 -16.59
N HIS A 5 -5.17 -3.20 -16.85
CA HIS A 5 -6.12 -3.55 -15.79
C HIS A 5 -5.61 -4.75 -14.97
N GLU A 6 -5.07 -5.77 -15.64
CA GLU A 6 -4.50 -6.95 -14.97
C GLU A 6 -3.27 -6.58 -14.13
N GLU A 7 -2.40 -5.69 -14.64
CA GLU A 7 -1.25 -5.21 -13.86
C GLU A 7 -1.68 -4.41 -12.62
N LYS A 8 -2.71 -3.56 -12.75
CA LYS A 8 -3.28 -2.83 -11.61
C LYS A 8 -3.78 -3.79 -10.55
N GLN A 9 -4.49 -4.85 -10.95
CA GLN A 9 -5.03 -5.83 -10.01
C GLN A 9 -3.91 -6.59 -9.27
N LYS A 10 -2.90 -7.09 -10.01
CA LYS A 10 -1.72 -7.75 -9.40
C LYS A 10 -1.03 -6.83 -8.40
N LEU A 11 -0.93 -5.53 -8.71
CA LEU A 11 -0.32 -4.57 -7.79
C LEU A 11 -1.15 -4.34 -6.53
N LEU A 12 -2.48 -4.38 -6.61
CA LEU A 12 -3.36 -4.35 -5.43
C LEU A 12 -3.14 -5.57 -4.54
N ASP A 13 -2.89 -6.75 -5.10
CA ASP A 13 -2.57 -7.96 -4.33
C ASP A 13 -1.23 -7.84 -3.60
N HIS A 14 -0.23 -7.26 -4.27
CA HIS A 14 1.05 -6.94 -3.65
C HIS A 14 0.93 -5.86 -2.56
N LEU A 15 0.09 -4.83 -2.78
CA LEU A 15 -0.21 -3.81 -1.79
C LEU A 15 -0.78 -4.43 -0.51
N VAL A 16 -1.75 -5.34 -0.66
CA VAL A 16 -2.32 -6.10 0.44
C VAL A 16 -1.24 -6.84 1.21
N SER A 17 -0.41 -7.60 0.51
CA SER A 17 0.66 -8.41 1.12
C SER A 17 1.64 -7.53 1.91
N VAL A 18 1.98 -6.36 1.36
CA VAL A 18 2.82 -5.36 2.04
C VAL A 18 2.14 -4.81 3.29
N VAL A 19 0.84 -4.51 3.24
CA VAL A 19 0.12 -3.98 4.40
C VAL A 19 -0.02 -5.04 5.49
N GLU A 20 -0.30 -6.29 5.14
CA GLU A 20 -0.32 -7.42 6.07
C GLU A 20 1.03 -7.58 6.76
N GLU A 21 2.14 -7.53 6.02
CA GLU A 21 3.49 -7.64 6.58
C GLU A 21 3.86 -6.43 7.47
N LEU A 22 3.45 -5.21 7.10
CA LEU A 22 3.61 -4.03 7.96
C LEU A 22 2.85 -4.16 9.28
N LEU A 23 1.62 -4.68 9.23
CA LEU A 23 0.76 -4.85 10.41
C LEU A 23 1.21 -5.99 11.31
N LYS A 24 1.74 -7.08 10.72
CA LYS A 24 2.33 -8.20 11.46
C LYS A 24 3.55 -7.77 12.27
N ASN A 25 4.43 -6.97 11.66
CA ASN A 25 5.70 -6.57 12.27
C ASN A 25 5.63 -5.30 13.13
N THR A 26 4.53 -4.54 13.10
CA THR A 26 4.44 -3.33 13.93
C THR A 26 4.29 -3.66 15.41
N LYS A 27 5.05 -2.94 16.25
CA LYS A 27 4.86 -2.92 17.71
C LYS A 27 3.81 -1.91 18.13
N SER A 28 3.53 -0.89 17.29
CA SER A 28 2.58 0.17 17.60
C SER A 28 1.14 -0.28 17.42
N ALA A 29 0.25 0.18 18.30
CA ALA A 29 -1.20 -0.04 18.17
C ALA A 29 -1.80 0.61 16.92
N GLN A 30 -1.13 1.65 16.40
CA GLN A 30 -1.52 2.39 15.21
C GLN A 30 -0.32 2.61 14.29
N ILE A 31 -0.53 2.46 12.98
CA ILE A 31 0.44 2.86 11.95
C ILE A 31 -0.20 3.96 11.09
N SER A 32 0.56 5.00 10.78
CA SER A 32 0.18 6.00 9.77
C SER A 32 1.25 6.03 8.67
N ILE A 33 0.85 5.82 7.43
CA ILE A 33 1.76 5.78 6.28
C ILE A 33 1.19 6.60 5.13
N LYS A 34 2.04 7.37 4.44
CA LYS A 34 1.61 8.12 3.25
C LYS A 34 1.12 7.15 2.19
N LEU A 35 -0.02 7.45 1.57
CA LEU A 35 -0.59 6.64 0.50
C LEU A 35 0.38 6.45 -0.69
N ARG A 36 1.11 7.53 -1.04
CA ARG A 36 2.18 7.48 -2.05
C ARG A 36 3.29 6.50 -1.69
N THR A 37 3.63 6.36 -0.41
CA THR A 37 4.66 5.42 0.05
C THR A 37 4.17 3.99 -0.09
N LEU A 38 2.92 3.70 0.28
CA LEU A 38 2.32 2.38 0.09
C LEU A 38 2.31 1.95 -1.39
N LEU A 39 1.92 2.85 -2.31
CA LEU A 39 2.00 2.57 -3.75
C LEU A 39 3.43 2.20 -4.18
N ARG A 40 4.43 2.93 -3.70
CA ARG A 40 5.84 2.62 -4.02
C ARG A 40 6.26 1.26 -3.47
N TYR A 41 5.85 0.94 -2.25
CA TYR A 41 6.16 -0.36 -1.65
C TYR A 41 5.50 -1.50 -2.42
N ALA A 42 4.21 -1.36 -2.76
CA ALA A 42 3.47 -2.32 -3.56
C ALA A 42 4.10 -2.53 -4.94
N TYR A 43 4.53 -1.45 -5.62
CA TYR A 43 5.20 -1.56 -6.90
C TYR A 43 6.55 -2.27 -6.81
N VAL A 44 7.37 -1.95 -5.80
CA VAL A 44 8.64 -2.66 -5.55
C VAL A 44 8.38 -4.14 -5.28
N SER A 45 7.39 -4.44 -4.42
CA SER A 45 6.96 -5.80 -4.12
C SER A 45 6.54 -6.55 -5.40
N TYR A 46 5.76 -5.91 -6.26
CA TYR A 46 5.31 -6.46 -7.54
C TYR A 46 6.46 -6.76 -8.51
N VAL A 47 7.42 -5.83 -8.64
CA VAL A 47 8.57 -5.96 -9.55
C VAL A 47 9.57 -7.00 -9.03
N LYS A 48 9.78 -7.06 -7.71
CA LYS A 48 10.83 -7.88 -7.09
C LYS A 48 10.30 -9.16 -6.44
N LYS A 49 9.00 -9.40 -6.51
CA LYS A 49 8.32 -10.59 -5.98
C LYS A 49 8.68 -10.87 -4.52
N THR A 50 8.64 -9.84 -3.69
CA THR A 50 8.97 -9.92 -2.26
C THR A 50 8.00 -9.10 -1.41
N SER A 51 7.68 -9.58 -0.22
CA SER A 51 6.93 -8.84 0.81
C SER A 51 7.83 -8.33 1.95
N ASP A 52 9.13 -8.67 1.94
CA ASP A 52 10.07 -8.22 2.98
C ASP A 52 10.19 -6.69 2.97
N ILE A 53 9.70 -6.07 4.04
CA ILE A 53 9.64 -4.62 4.19
C ILE A 53 11.03 -3.97 4.20
N ASN A 54 12.06 -4.65 4.71
CA ASN A 54 13.42 -4.13 4.73
C ASN A 54 14.01 -4.10 3.32
N VAL A 55 13.84 -5.19 2.57
CA VAL A 55 14.24 -5.26 1.15
C VAL A 55 13.50 -4.21 0.34
N ILE A 56 12.18 -4.11 0.52
CA ILE A 56 11.34 -3.13 -0.19
C ILE A 56 11.84 -1.72 0.07
N ARG A 57 12.05 -1.33 1.34
CA ARG A 57 12.55 0.00 1.73
C ARG A 57 13.89 0.33 1.07
N GLY A 58 14.81 -0.64 1.00
CA GLY A 58 16.11 -0.47 0.36
C GLY A 58 16.04 -0.24 -1.15
N LEU A 59 14.99 -0.72 -1.82
CA LEU A 59 14.84 -0.63 -3.28
C LEU A 59 13.97 0.53 -3.76
N VAL A 60 13.17 1.13 -2.88
CA VAL A 60 12.29 2.28 -3.16
C VAL A 60 12.97 3.45 -3.89
N PRO A 61 14.24 3.82 -3.63
CA PRO A 61 14.90 4.89 -4.37
C PRO A 61 15.17 4.55 -5.85
N ARG A 62 15.38 3.27 -6.16
CA ARG A 62 15.84 2.77 -7.49
C ARG A 62 14.71 2.24 -8.35
N VAL A 63 13.65 1.70 -7.74
CA VAL A 63 12.50 1.13 -8.45
C VAL A 63 11.29 2.05 -8.26
N ARG A 64 10.86 2.72 -9.33
CA ARG A 64 9.83 3.75 -9.30
C ARG A 64 8.58 3.31 -10.05
N PRO A 65 7.37 3.51 -9.49
CA PRO A 65 6.14 3.23 -10.22
C PRO A 65 6.04 4.13 -11.46
N PRO A 66 5.60 3.61 -12.61
CA PRO A 66 5.33 4.42 -13.79
C PRO A 66 4.23 5.46 -13.54
N ALA A 67 4.27 6.56 -14.31
CA ALA A 67 3.39 7.71 -14.13
C ALA A 67 1.89 7.37 -14.19
N TRP A 68 1.53 6.37 -15.01
CA TRP A 68 0.15 5.92 -15.15
C TRP A 68 -0.41 5.22 -13.90
N LEU A 69 0.43 4.81 -12.94
CA LEU A 69 -0.02 4.36 -11.61
C LEU A 69 -0.13 5.51 -10.60
N THR A 70 0.53 6.64 -10.84
CA THR A 70 0.61 7.75 -9.87
C THR A 70 -0.46 8.81 -10.13
N ASN A 71 -1.70 8.39 -10.39
CA ASN A 71 -2.84 9.27 -10.67
C ASN A 71 -3.92 9.18 -9.59
N GLN A 72 -4.81 10.17 -9.52
CA GLN A 72 -5.85 10.25 -8.48
C GLN A 72 -6.83 9.06 -8.49
N TYR A 73 -7.18 8.54 -9.67
CA TYR A 73 -8.11 7.41 -9.79
C TYR A 73 -7.54 6.16 -9.14
N TYR A 74 -6.28 5.83 -9.45
CA TYR A 74 -5.65 4.66 -8.86
C TYR A 74 -5.42 4.81 -7.35
N TYR A 75 -5.09 6.03 -6.89
CA TYR A 75 -5.06 6.29 -5.45
C TYR A 75 -6.42 6.10 -4.78
N ARG A 76 -7.53 6.43 -5.43
CA ARG A 76 -8.89 6.17 -4.90
C ARG A 76 -9.18 4.66 -4.85
N GLU A 77 -8.78 3.90 -5.87
CA GLU A 77 -8.89 2.43 -5.86
C GLU A 77 -8.17 1.82 -4.64
N ILE A 78 -6.93 2.27 -4.40
CA ILE A 78 -6.14 1.86 -3.23
C ILE A 78 -6.85 2.22 -1.92
N GLU A 79 -7.37 3.44 -1.80
CA GLU A 79 -8.08 3.88 -0.59
C GLU A 79 -9.31 3.00 -0.29
N MET A 80 -10.12 2.71 -1.32
CA MET A 80 -11.30 1.85 -1.18
C MET A 80 -10.91 0.45 -0.73
N LEU A 81 -9.89 -0.14 -1.35
CA LEU A 81 -9.38 -1.45 -0.96
C LEU A 81 -8.92 -1.46 0.50
N LEU A 82 -8.14 -0.47 0.92
CA LEU A 82 -7.60 -0.41 2.28
C LEU A 82 -8.68 -0.18 3.34
N ARG A 83 -9.70 0.63 3.02
CA ARG A 83 -10.90 0.80 3.86
C ARG A 83 -11.64 -0.53 4.01
N ASN A 84 -11.94 -1.19 2.90
CA ASN A 84 -12.77 -2.41 2.90
C ASN A 84 -12.06 -3.60 3.55
N ARG A 85 -10.77 -3.78 3.27
CA ARG A 85 -10.02 -4.96 3.73
C ARG A 85 -9.44 -4.80 5.13
N PHE A 86 -8.94 -3.61 5.47
CA PHE A 86 -8.20 -3.37 6.72
C PHE A 86 -8.87 -2.37 7.67
N ASN A 87 -10.09 -1.90 7.35
CA ASN A 87 -10.78 -0.84 8.09
C ASN A 87 -9.92 0.42 8.27
N ALA A 88 -9.10 0.73 7.26
CA ALA A 88 -8.15 1.83 7.34
C ALA A 88 -8.85 3.19 7.26
N LYS A 89 -8.40 4.15 8.07
CA LYS A 89 -8.83 5.55 7.98
C LYS A 89 -7.94 6.31 7.00
N ILE A 90 -8.52 7.26 6.26
CA ILE A 90 -7.76 8.15 5.39
C ILE A 90 -7.73 9.53 6.02
N GLU A 91 -6.53 10.05 6.25
CA GLU A 91 -6.31 11.36 6.84
C GLU A 91 -5.56 12.27 5.87
N ASN A 92 -6.12 13.46 5.65
CA ASN A 92 -5.44 14.52 4.91
C ASN A 92 -4.63 15.36 5.91
N ARG A 93 -3.30 15.36 5.76
CA ARG A 93 -2.39 16.15 6.59
C ARG A 93 -1.61 17.10 5.69
N ARG A 94 -1.99 18.38 5.68
CA ARG A 94 -1.50 19.38 4.71
C ARG A 94 -1.69 18.86 3.28
N GLN A 95 -0.65 18.85 2.45
CA GLN A 95 -0.71 18.35 1.06
C GLN A 95 -0.63 16.82 0.91
N PHE A 96 -0.56 16.04 2.00
CA PHE A 96 -0.34 14.59 1.92
C PHE A 96 -1.53 13.80 2.43
N ARG A 97 -1.83 12.70 1.73
CA ARG A 97 -2.80 11.68 2.15
C ARG A 97 -2.09 10.56 2.91
N TYR A 98 -2.58 10.29 4.10
CA TYR A 98 -2.11 9.21 4.98
C TYR A 98 -3.20 8.15 5.11
N VAL A 99 -2.76 6.90 5.14
CA VAL A 99 -3.58 5.75 5.52
C VAL A 99 -3.21 5.39 6.95
N VAL A 100 -4.22 5.30 7.81
CA VAL A 100 -4.07 4.98 9.23
C VAL A 100 -4.71 3.63 9.50
N PHE A 101 -3.91 2.71 10.03
CA PHE A 101 -4.32 1.37 10.40
C PHE A 101 -4.27 1.20 11.92
N ASN A 102 -5.26 0.50 12.47
CA ASN A 102 -5.31 0.13 13.89
C ASN A 102 -5.13 -1.37 14.04
N LYS A 103 -4.09 -1.80 14.77
CA LYS A 103 -3.74 -3.22 14.96
C LYS A 103 -4.90 -4.02 15.58
N GLN A 104 -5.59 -3.41 16.55
CA GLN A 104 -6.72 -4.04 17.27
C GLN A 104 -7.92 -4.39 16.38
N GLN A 105 -8.07 -3.72 15.23
CA GLN A 105 -9.18 -3.95 14.30
C GLN A 105 -8.87 -5.03 13.26
N VAL A 106 -7.59 -5.35 13.06
CA VAL A 106 -7.14 -6.33 12.05
C VAL A 106 -7.11 -7.74 12.63
N SER A 107 -6.81 -7.91 13.92
CA SER A 107 -6.77 -9.23 14.60
C SER A 107 -8.13 -9.82 14.97
N ARG A 108 -9.25 -9.21 14.56
CA ARG A 108 -10.62 -9.68 14.85
C ARG A 108 -11.28 -10.39 13.66
N ARG A 109 -10.50 -10.85 12.69
CA ARG A 109 -10.96 -11.66 11.55
C ARG A 109 -10.19 -12.96 11.50
#